data_AF-A0A5N6LQ10-F1
#
_entry.id   AF-A0A5N6LQ10-F1
#
_cell.length_a   1.000
_cell.length_b   1.000
_cell.length_c   1.000
_cell.angle_alpha   90.00
_cell.angle_beta   90.00
_cell.angle_gamma   90.00
#
_symmetry.space_group_name_H-M   'P 1'
#
loop_
_entity.id
_entity.type
_entity.pdbx_description
1 polymer ?
#
loop_
_entity_poly.entity_id
_entity_poly.type
_entity_poly.pdbx_seq_one_letter_code
_entity_poly.pdbx_strand_id
1 'polypeptide(L)'
;MKETFIFTRRAEYTTSGPTPKREINVLRKFVLPNSRLSELKKKLAAGSVNNPTRFEVLTSLLYKTLVAAATARSGCFKPSYLMFTGDVRDRFVPKLPQSTVGNLLKVMMVKSMHESETSLSSVTSEIRKEKQLLDGIQSMQDILLKA
;
A
#
# COMPACT_ATOMS: atom_id res chain seq x y z
N MET A 1 -2.32 -7.19 14.72
CA MET A 1 -2.19 -5.89 14.02
C MET A 1 -3.34 -5.78 13.03
N LYS A 2 -4.26 -4.83 13.21
CA LYS A 2 -5.37 -4.59 12.27
C LYS A 2 -4.82 -3.64 11.20
N GLU A 3 -4.65 -4.14 9.99
CA GLU A 3 -4.20 -3.33 8.85
C GLU A 3 -5.42 -2.54 8.34
N THR A 4 -5.41 -1.22 8.55
CA THR A 4 -6.45 -0.31 8.04
C THR A 4 -5.93 0.29 6.73
N PHE A 5 -6.59 -0.03 5.62
CA PHE A 5 -6.30 0.57 4.32
C PHE A 5 -7.23 1.78 4.14
N ILE A 6 -6.67 2.98 4.12
CA ILE A 6 -7.41 4.21 3.79
C ILE A 6 -7.15 4.54 2.33
N PHE A 7 -8.17 4.35 1.48
CA PHE A 7 -8.13 4.78 0.09
C PHE A 7 -8.93 6.08 -0.06
N THR A 8 -8.24 7.21 -0.18
CA THR A 8 -8.87 8.50 -0.47
C THR A 8 -8.70 8.86 -1.94
N ARG A 9 -9.82 9.01 -2.64
CA ARG A 9 -9.86 9.66 -3.96
C ARG A 9 -9.41 11.11 -3.80
N ARG A 10 -8.47 11.58 -4.62
CA ARG A 10 -8.26 13.02 -4.78
C ARG A 10 -9.52 13.60 -5.43
N ALA A 11 -10.29 14.36 -4.67
CA ALA A 11 -11.37 15.16 -5.22
C ALA A 11 -10.72 16.32 -6.00
N GLU A 12 -10.95 16.37 -7.31
CA GLU A 12 -10.73 17.59 -8.08
C GLU A 12 -11.89 18.53 -7.73
N TYR A 13 -11.61 19.60 -6.98
CA TYR A 13 -12.59 20.65 -6.74
C TYR A 13 -12.61 21.56 -7.96
N THR A 14 -13.55 21.35 -8.87
CA THR A 14 -13.93 22.37 -9.85
C THR A 14 -14.89 23.36 -9.17
N THR A 15 -14.41 24.58 -8.95
CA THR A 15 -15.20 25.70 -8.43
C THR A 15 -16.14 26.23 -9.51
N SER A 16 -17.23 25.51 -9.82
CA SER A 16 -18.50 26.04 -10.34
C SER A 16 -19.42 24.89 -10.81
N GLY A 17 -20.38 24.47 -9.98
CA GLY A 17 -21.36 23.43 -10.31
C GLY A 17 -22.18 22.97 -9.08
N PRO A 18 -23.37 22.37 -9.28
CA PRO A 18 -24.43 22.27 -8.28
C PRO A 18 -24.02 21.44 -7.06
N THR A 19 -24.65 21.74 -5.92
CA THR A 19 -24.42 21.17 -4.58
C THR A 19 -23.85 19.75 -4.58
N PRO A 20 -22.77 19.48 -3.81
CA PRO A 20 -22.11 18.18 -3.80
C PRO A 20 -23.13 17.09 -3.45
N LYS A 21 -23.41 16.19 -4.40
CA LYS A 21 -24.19 14.98 -4.15
C LYS A 21 -23.58 14.32 -2.91
N ARG A 22 -24.39 14.07 -1.88
CA ARG A 22 -23.96 13.32 -0.69
C ARG A 22 -23.47 11.95 -1.15
N GLU A 23 -22.16 11.79 -1.26
CA GLU A 23 -21.55 10.48 -1.52
C GLU A 23 -21.74 9.64 -0.24
N ILE A 24 -22.71 8.72 -0.29
CA ILE A 24 -22.89 7.72 0.78
C ILE A 24 -21.75 6.72 0.65
N ASN A 25 -20.76 6.83 1.53
CA ASN A 25 -19.69 5.85 1.62
C ASN A 25 -20.18 4.61 2.36
N VAL A 26 -20.07 3.45 1.73
CA VAL A 26 -20.44 2.16 2.34
C VAL A 26 -19.18 1.47 2.82
N LEU A 27 -19.10 1.20 4.12
CA LEU A 27 -18.05 0.36 4.69
C LEU A 27 -18.38 -1.12 4.45
N ARG A 28 -17.45 -1.86 3.86
CA ARG A 28 -17.55 -3.32 3.68
C ARG A 28 -16.32 -4.01 4.24
N LYS A 29 -16.53 -5.19 4.83
CA LYS A 29 -15.46 -6.08 5.31
C LYS A 29 -15.31 -7.26 4.36
N PHE A 30 -14.09 -7.46 3.88
CA PHE A 30 -13.73 -8.63 3.06
C PHE A 30 -12.84 -9.56 3.90
N VAL A 31 -13.14 -10.85 3.88
CA VAL A 31 -12.34 -11.87 4.57
C VAL A 31 -11.65 -12.71 3.50
N LEU A 32 -10.32 -12.65 3.45
CA LEU A 32 -9.52 -13.45 2.52
C LEU A 32 -8.96 -14.68 3.25
N PRO A 33 -9.36 -15.90 2.85
CA PRO A 33 -8.86 -17.12 3.48
C PRO A 33 -7.35 -17.29 3.31
N ASN A 34 -6.70 -17.84 4.34
CA ASN A 34 -5.25 -18.10 4.32
C ASN A 34 -4.85 -19.07 3.19
N SER A 35 -5.70 -20.05 2.85
CA SER A 35 -5.45 -20.99 1.74
C SER A 35 -5.29 -20.27 0.41
N ARG A 36 -6.23 -19.36 0.08
CA ARG A 36 -6.21 -18.54 -1.14
C ARG A 36 -5.00 -17.62 -1.22
N LEU A 37 -4.65 -16.97 -0.10
CA LEU A 37 -3.44 -16.14 -0.04
C LEU A 37 -2.16 -16.96 -0.19
N SER A 38 -2.14 -18.19 0.34
CA SER A 38 -0.99 -19.09 0.22
C SER A 38 -0.80 -19.58 -1.21
N GLU A 39 -1.87 -19.90 -1.92
CA GLU A 39 -1.84 -20.19 -3.36
C GLU A 39 -1.31 -19.01 -4.16
N LEU A 40 -1.77 -17.80 -3.87
CA LEU A 40 -1.33 -16.59 -4.55
C LEU A 40 0.16 -16.30 -4.28
N LYS A 41 0.60 -16.49 -3.03
CA LYS A 41 2.00 -16.40 -2.63
C LYS A 41 2.87 -17.39 -3.40
N LYS A 42 2.43 -18.65 -3.56
CA LYS A 42 3.16 -19.67 -4.35
C LYS A 42 3.30 -19.26 -5.82
N LYS A 43 2.23 -18.73 -6.44
CA LYS A 43 2.27 -18.24 -7.82
C LYS A 43 3.28 -17.10 -8.01
N LEU A 44 3.33 -16.15 -7.06
CA LEU A 44 4.30 -15.06 -7.09
C LEU A 44 5.73 -15.53 -6.84
N ALA A 45 5.91 -16.51 -5.95
CA ALA A 45 7.21 -17.11 -5.66
C ALA A 45 7.77 -17.96 -6.81
N ALA A 46 6.91 -18.56 -7.63
CA ALA A 46 7.31 -19.28 -8.84
C ALA A 46 7.74 -18.35 -9.99
N GLY A 47 7.44 -17.05 -9.88
CA GLY A 47 7.91 -16.02 -10.80
C GLY A 47 9.18 -15.35 -10.29
N SER A 48 9.13 -14.03 -10.17
CA SER A 48 10.31 -13.18 -9.86
C SER A 48 10.40 -12.74 -8.39
N VAL A 49 9.36 -12.96 -7.57
CA VAL A 49 9.28 -12.42 -6.21
C VAL A 49 9.56 -13.52 -5.19
N ASN A 50 10.83 -13.66 -4.78
CA ASN A 50 11.23 -14.70 -3.81
C ASN A 50 10.53 -14.53 -2.45
N ASN A 51 9.80 -15.54 -2.01
CA ASN A 51 9.13 -15.60 -0.69
C ASN A 51 8.35 -14.31 -0.29
N PRO A 52 7.25 -13.95 -0.97
CA PRO A 52 6.47 -12.76 -0.63
C PRO A 52 5.80 -12.86 0.75
N THR A 53 5.77 -11.76 1.50
CA THR A 53 5.04 -11.72 2.77
C THR A 53 3.54 -11.69 2.53
N ARG A 54 2.73 -12.12 3.51
CA ARG A 54 1.27 -12.06 3.39
C ARG A 54 0.78 -10.63 3.13
N PHE A 55 1.39 -9.66 3.80
CA PHE A 55 1.11 -8.24 3.61
C PHE A 55 1.38 -7.80 2.16
N GLU A 56 2.56 -8.12 1.62
CA GLU A 56 2.91 -7.79 0.22
C GLU A 56 1.87 -8.34 -0.76
N VAL A 57 1.50 -9.61 -0.63
CA VAL A 57 0.52 -10.25 -1.53
C VAL A 57 -0.88 -9.64 -1.39
N LEU A 58 -1.35 -9.44 -0.15
CA LEU A 58 -2.68 -8.92 0.13
C LEU A 58 -2.83 -7.48 -0.36
N THR A 59 -1.87 -6.63 -0.01
CA THR A 59 -1.88 -5.21 -0.37
C THR A 59 -1.80 -5.03 -1.89
N SER A 60 -0.94 -5.80 -2.58
CA SER A 60 -0.88 -5.79 -4.04
C SER A 60 -2.19 -6.22 -4.70
N LEU A 61 -2.84 -7.25 -4.15
CA LEU A 61 -4.14 -7.71 -4.65
C LEU A 61 -5.21 -6.61 -4.49
N LEU A 62 -5.29 -6.00 -3.31
CA LEU A 62 -6.23 -4.92 -3.03
C LEU A 62 -5.99 -3.73 -3.96
N TYR A 63 -4.74 -3.29 -4.10
CA TYR A 63 -4.38 -2.17 -4.96
C TYR A 63 -4.75 -2.44 -6.42
N LYS A 64 -4.36 -3.60 -6.96
CA LYS A 64 -4.73 -4.01 -8.32
C LYS A 64 -6.24 -4.00 -8.54
N THR A 65 -7.01 -4.59 -7.61
CA THR A 65 -8.48 -4.65 -7.72
C THR A 65 -9.11 -3.27 -7.62
N LEU A 66 -8.60 -2.39 -6.74
CA LEU A 66 -9.11 -1.03 -6.59
C LEU A 66 -8.82 -0.18 -7.81
N VAL A 67 -7.60 -0.26 -8.37
CA VAL A 67 -7.25 0.41 -9.63
C VAL A 67 -8.16 -0.07 -10.75
N ALA A 68 -8.34 -1.39 -10.92
CA ALA A 68 -9.20 -1.93 -11.98
C ALA A 68 -10.66 -1.46 -11.84
N ALA A 69 -11.21 -1.47 -10.62
CA ALA A 69 -12.56 -0.97 -10.36
C ALA A 69 -12.68 0.55 -10.60
N ALA A 70 -11.64 1.32 -10.24
CA ALA A 70 -11.60 2.75 -10.49
C ALA A 70 -11.56 3.04 -12.00
N THR A 71 -10.69 2.38 -12.74
CA THR A 71 -10.55 2.46 -14.21
C THR A 71 -11.86 2.10 -14.91
N ALA A 72 -12.50 0.99 -14.52
CA ALA A 72 -13.78 0.56 -15.10
C ALA A 72 -14.89 1.61 -14.87
N ARG A 73 -14.88 2.29 -13.72
CA ARG A 73 -15.84 3.35 -13.40
C ARG A 73 -15.54 4.68 -14.10
N SER A 74 -14.27 5.03 -14.31
CA SER A 74 -13.89 6.28 -15.00
C SER A 74 -13.81 6.15 -16.52
N GLY A 75 -13.77 4.93 -17.06
CA GLY A 75 -13.60 4.65 -18.48
C GLY A 75 -12.16 4.76 -18.98
N CYS A 76 -11.22 5.19 -18.13
CA CYS A 76 -9.80 5.28 -18.45
C CYS A 76 -8.94 5.09 -17.19
N PHE A 77 -7.70 4.64 -17.39
CA PHE A 77 -6.71 4.52 -16.34
C PHE A 77 -6.29 5.91 -15.83
N LYS A 78 -6.15 6.04 -14.51
CA LYS A 78 -5.64 7.26 -13.87
C LYS A 78 -4.42 6.94 -13.02
N PRO A 79 -3.34 7.75 -13.09
CA PRO A 79 -2.21 7.61 -12.19
C PRO A 79 -2.64 7.57 -10.73
N SER A 80 -2.00 6.71 -9.95
CA SER A 80 -2.35 6.49 -8.55
C SER A 80 -1.12 6.15 -7.70
N TYR A 81 -1.31 6.26 -6.39
CA TYR A 81 -0.31 5.89 -5.39
C TYR A 81 -0.92 4.87 -4.43
N LEU A 82 -0.17 3.82 -4.15
CA LEU A 82 -0.39 2.94 -3.00
C LEU A 82 0.45 3.47 -1.83
N MET A 83 -0.21 3.92 -0.77
CA MET A 83 0.45 4.37 0.45
C MET A 83 0.27 3.34 1.56
N PHE A 84 1.36 3.02 2.26
CA PHE A 84 1.34 2.14 3.43
C PHE A 84 2.42 2.55 4.43
N THR A 85 2.33 2.03 5.65
CA THR A 85 3.25 2.39 6.75
C THR A 85 3.91 1.15 7.34
N GLY A 86 5.18 1.28 7.71
CA GLY A 86 5.92 0.25 8.44
C GLY A 86 6.33 0.74 9.82
N ASP A 87 6.27 -0.13 10.82
CA ASP A 87 6.94 0.10 12.11
C ASP A 87 8.46 0.11 11.87
N VAL A 88 9.13 1.13 12.39
CA VAL A 88 10.58 1.30 12.20
C VAL A 88 11.39 1.00 13.45
N ARG A 89 10.76 0.66 14.59
CA ARG A 89 11.47 0.38 15.85
C ARG A 89 12.54 -0.70 15.71
N ASP A 90 12.23 -1.75 14.95
CA ASP A 90 13.14 -2.87 14.68
C ASP A 90 14.21 -2.54 13.62
N ARG A 91 14.13 -1.36 12.99
CA ARG A 91 15.03 -0.87 11.94
C ARG A 91 16.06 0.16 12.42
N PHE A 92 15.91 0.67 13.64
CA PHE A 92 16.90 1.55 14.25
C PHE A 92 18.20 0.81 14.58
N VAL A 93 19.31 1.54 14.57
CA VAL A 93 20.62 1.06 15.05
C VAL A 93 21.12 1.99 16.15
N PRO A 94 21.09 1.58 17.44
CA PRO A 94 20.57 0.31 17.96
C PRO A 94 19.04 0.21 17.90
N LYS A 95 18.50 -1.02 17.84
CA LYS A 95 17.04 -1.25 17.75
C LYS A 95 16.32 -0.65 18.95
N LEU A 96 15.17 -0.02 18.69
CA LEU A 96 14.34 0.52 19.74
C LEU A 96 13.49 -0.59 20.38
N PRO A 97 13.26 -0.55 21.70
CA PRO A 97 12.30 -1.42 22.37
C PRO A 97 10.90 -1.33 21.74
N GLN A 98 10.18 -2.45 21.68
CA GLN A 98 8.79 -2.45 21.24
C GLN A 98 7.86 -1.66 22.19
N SER A 99 8.29 -1.47 23.45
CA SER A 99 7.61 -0.65 24.45
C SER A 99 7.84 0.86 24.27
N THR A 100 8.66 1.30 23.31
CA THR A 100 8.92 2.73 23.08
C THR A 100 7.64 3.48 22.72
N VAL A 101 7.31 4.47 23.55
CA VAL A 101 6.11 5.31 23.43
C VAL A 101 6.26 6.27 22.23
N GLY A 102 5.18 6.45 21.48
CA GLY A 102 5.09 7.36 20.33
C GLY A 102 4.81 6.66 19.00
N ASN A 103 4.61 7.45 17.94
CA ASN A 103 4.37 6.94 16.59
C ASN A 103 5.68 6.90 15.81
N LEU A 104 6.36 5.75 15.87
CA LEU A 104 7.57 5.47 15.10
C LEU A 104 7.21 4.65 13.88
N LEU A 105 6.83 5.34 12.81
CA LEU A 105 6.48 4.71 11.53
C LEU A 105 7.11 5.48 10.37
N LYS A 106 7.34 4.78 9.27
CA LYS A 106 7.68 5.40 7.98
C LYS A 106 6.55 5.17 6.99
N VAL A 107 6.17 6.24 6.30
CA VAL A 107 5.26 6.17 5.15
C VAL A 107 6.06 5.75 3.93
N MET A 108 5.58 4.74 3.22
CA MET A 108 6.09 4.26 1.94
C MET A 108 5.03 4.45 0.87
N MET A 109 5.46 4.74 -0.35
CA MET A 109 4.56 4.99 -1.47
C MET A 109 5.03 4.25 -2.71
N VAL A 110 4.12 3.53 -3.36
CA VAL A 110 4.34 2.94 -4.68
C VAL A 110 3.51 3.72 -5.68
N LYS A 111 4.18 4.33 -6.64
CA LYS A 111 3.55 5.13 -7.70
C LYS A 111 3.22 4.24 -8.89
N SER A 112 2.06 4.46 -9.51
CA SER A 112 1.69 3.83 -10.77
C SER A 112 1.20 4.87 -11.77
N MET A 113 1.95 5.07 -12.84
CA MET A 113 1.65 5.98 -13.95
C MET A 113 0.98 5.28 -15.12
N HIS A 114 1.20 3.96 -15.24
CA HIS A 114 0.63 3.15 -16.30
C HIS A 114 -0.06 1.89 -15.75
N GLU A 115 -1.03 1.38 -16.49
CA GLU A 115 -1.79 0.18 -16.08
C GLU A 115 -0.89 -1.05 -15.91
N SER A 116 0.14 -1.19 -16.75
CA SER A 116 1.12 -2.27 -16.69
C SER A 116 1.87 -2.35 -15.36
N GLU A 117 2.02 -1.22 -14.66
CA GLU A 117 2.70 -1.13 -13.36
C GLU A 117 1.80 -1.63 -12.21
N THR A 118 0.50 -1.80 -12.46
CA THR A 118 -0.47 -2.28 -11.46
C THR A 118 -0.66 -3.80 -11.47
N SER A 119 0.18 -4.49 -12.24
CA SER A 119 0.23 -5.96 -12.21
C SER A 119 0.57 -6.45 -10.79
N LEU A 120 0.05 -7.62 -10.43
CA LEU A 120 0.22 -8.16 -9.08
C LEU A 120 1.70 -8.35 -8.73
N SER A 121 2.51 -8.85 -9.66
CA SER A 121 3.95 -9.03 -9.46
C SER A 121 4.68 -7.69 -9.35
N SER A 122 4.38 -6.73 -10.24
CA SER A 122 5.02 -5.41 -10.24
C SER A 122 4.82 -4.69 -8.91
N VAL A 123 3.56 -4.61 -8.45
CA VAL A 123 3.23 -3.95 -7.18
C VAL A 123 3.88 -4.65 -5.99
N THR A 124 3.93 -5.99 -6.00
CA THR A 124 4.56 -6.77 -4.92
C THR A 124 6.07 -6.51 -4.85
N SER A 125 6.74 -6.41 -6.00
CA SER A 125 8.16 -6.07 -6.08
C SER A 125 8.43 -4.65 -5.57
N GLU A 126 7.63 -3.66 -5.97
CA GLU A 126 7.81 -2.28 -5.52
C GLU A 126 7.54 -2.12 -4.02
N ILE A 127 6.49 -2.75 -3.46
CA ILE A 127 6.26 -2.75 -2.00
C ILE A 127 7.48 -3.29 -1.26
N ARG A 128 8.08 -4.38 -1.77
CA ARG A 128 9.26 -4.97 -1.15
C ARG A 128 10.46 -4.03 -1.19
N LYS A 129 10.70 -3.41 -2.34
CA LYS A 129 11.79 -2.45 -2.52
C LYS A 129 11.67 -1.31 -1.51
N GLU A 130 10.48 -0.72 -1.40
CA GLU A 130 10.21 0.33 -0.41
C GLU A 130 10.47 -0.15 1.03
N LYS A 131 10.07 -1.38 1.37
CA LYS A 131 10.33 -1.95 2.71
C LYS A 131 11.81 -2.18 2.99
N GLN A 132 12.60 -2.56 1.98
CA GLN A 132 14.05 -2.77 2.13
C GLN A 132 14.80 -1.45 2.37
N LEU A 133 14.26 -0.33 1.87
CA LEU A 133 14.83 1.01 2.12
C LEU A 133 14.68 1.48 3.58
N LEU A 134 13.93 0.74 4.40
CA LEU A 134 13.74 1.07 5.82
C LEU A 134 14.87 0.62 6.73
N ASP A 135 15.77 -0.25 6.27
CA ASP A 135 16.82 -0.80 7.11
C ASP A 135 17.92 0.23 7.43
N GLY A 136 18.42 0.21 8.68
CA GLY A 136 19.59 1.00 9.07
C GLY A 136 19.31 2.45 9.45
N ILE A 137 18.15 2.74 10.05
CA ILE A 137 17.80 4.08 10.52
C ILE A 137 18.68 4.45 11.71
N GLN A 138 19.34 5.60 11.65
CA GLN A 138 20.26 6.07 12.70
C GLN A 138 19.64 7.19 13.53
N SER A 139 18.75 7.97 12.93
CA SER A 139 18.16 9.15 13.57
C SER A 139 16.67 9.28 13.30
N MET A 140 15.98 10.02 14.16
CA MET A 140 14.58 10.41 13.95
C MET A 140 14.39 11.28 12.70
N GLN A 141 15.46 11.95 12.24
CA GLN A 141 15.43 12.79 11.05
C GLN A 141 15.31 11.94 9.77
N ASP A 142 15.87 10.72 9.77
CA ASP A 142 15.77 9.77 8.64
C ASP A 142 14.33 9.33 8.38
N ILE A 143 13.50 9.31 9.43
CA ILE A 143 12.07 9.04 9.34
C ILE A 143 11.36 10.16 8.56
N LEU A 144 11.79 11.42 8.74
CA LEU A 144 11.14 12.60 8.20
C LEU A 144 11.61 12.99 6.78
N LEU A 145 12.80 12.56 6.36
CA LEU A 145 13.52 13.12 5.19
C LEU A 145 13.31 12.44 3.82
N LYS A 146 12.36 11.52 3.69
CA LYS A 146 12.06 10.86 2.40
C LYS A 146 10.56 10.65 2.24
N ALA A 147 9.85 11.71 1.86
CA ALA A 147 8.46 11.67 1.42
C ALA A 147 8.37 12.30 0.03
#